data_AF-A0A0V8DKX5-F1
#
_entry.id   AF-A0A0V8DKX5-F1
#
_cell.length_a   1.000
_cell.length_b   1.000
_cell.length_c   1.000
_cell.angle_alpha   90.00
_cell.angle_beta   90.00
_cell.angle_gamma   90.00
#
_symmetry.space_group_name_H-M   'P 1'
#
loop_
_entity.id
_entity.type
_entity.pdbx_description
1 polymer ?
#
loop_
_entity_poly.entity_id
_entity_poly.type
_entity_poly.pdbx_seq_one_letter_code
_entity_poly.pdbx_strand_id
1 'polypeptide(L)' 'MKYKKSKGMKIMLTAFISVYLGNLVLDILSANSNINIWIARIIGLLLPLLFLFL' A
#
# COMPACT_ATOMS: atom_id res chain seq x y z
N MET A 1 -8.26 28.90 -7.34
CA MET A 1 -7.40 28.18 -8.32
C MET A 1 -7.65 26.68 -8.15
N LYS A 2 -8.31 25.99 -9.11
CA LYS A 2 -8.52 24.52 -9.02
C LYS A 2 -7.20 23.84 -9.38
N TYR A 3 -6.51 23.27 -8.38
CA TYR A 3 -5.30 22.47 -8.61
C TYR A 3 -5.66 21.23 -9.44
N LYS A 4 -5.47 21.31 -10.75
CA LYS A 4 -5.68 20.20 -11.67
C LYS A 4 -4.52 19.21 -11.46
N LYS A 5 -4.66 18.31 -10.48
CA LYS A 5 -3.67 17.23 -10.26
C LYS A 5 -3.57 16.41 -11.55
N SER A 6 -2.35 16.34 -12.10
CA SER A 6 -2.01 15.46 -13.20
C SER A 6 -2.43 14.01 -12.88
N LYS A 7 -2.89 13.28 -13.90
CA LYS A 7 -3.33 11.89 -13.79
C LYS A 7 -2.25 11.01 -13.14
N GLY A 8 -0.98 11.22 -13.52
CA GLY A 8 0.17 10.53 -12.92
C GLY A 8 0.42 10.88 -11.45
N MET A 9 0.23 12.14 -11.05
CA MET A 9 0.44 12.56 -9.67
C MET A 9 -0.64 12.02 -8.72
N LYS A 10 -1.86 11.77 -9.23
CA LYS A 10 -2.89 11.05 -8.46
C LYS A 10 -2.48 9.60 -8.23
N ILE A 11 -2.00 8.92 -9.27
CA ILE A 11 -1.61 7.51 -9.20
C ILE A 11 -0.41 7.32 -8.25
N MET A 12 0.63 8.15 -8.36
CA MET A 12 1.78 8.10 -7.44
C MET A 12 1.35 8.29 -5.99
N LEU A 13 0.48 9.27 -5.72
CA LEU A 13 0.03 9.54 -4.35
C LEU A 13 -0.83 8.40 -3.81
N THR A 14 -1.73 7.84 -4.62
CA THR A 14 -2.55 6.69 -4.22
C THR A 14 -1.70 5.47 -3.95
N ALA A 15 -0.71 5.17 -4.80
CA ALA A 15 0.23 4.08 -4.59
C ALA A 15 1.09 4.28 -3.33
N PHE A 16 1.57 5.50 -3.09
CA PHE A 16 2.35 5.81 -1.90
C PHE A 16 1.54 5.63 -0.61
N ILE A 17 0.29 6.11 -0.61
CA ILE A 17 -0.62 5.95 0.54
C ILE A 17 -1.00 4.48 0.72
N SER A 18 -1.26 3.72 -0.35
CA SER A 18 -1.67 2.32 -0.23
C SER A 18 -0.54 1.42 0.26
N VAL A 19 0.71 1.67 -0.13
CA VAL A 19 1.89 0.97 0.42
C VAL A 19 2.03 1.23 1.91
N TYR A 20 1.89 2.49 2.33
CA TYR A 20 2.02 2.85 3.75
C TYR A 20 0.90 2.24 4.59
N LEU A 21 -0.34 2.36 4.13
CA LEU A 21 -1.52 1.84 4.83
C LEU A 21 -1.55 0.31 4.83
N GLY A 22 -1.14 -0.33 3.72
CA GLY A 22 -1.02 -1.78 3.60
C GLY A 22 -0.04 -2.35 4.62
N ASN A 23 1.16 -1.76 4.73
CA ASN A 23 2.15 -2.19 5.73
C ASN A 23 1.63 -2.00 7.16
N LEU A 24 0.93 -0.90 7.45
CA LEU A 24 0.37 -0.66 8.79
C LEU A 24 -0.69 -1.70 9.18
N VAL A 25 -1.61 -2.03 8.26
CA VAL A 25 -2.62 -3.08 8.49
C VAL A 25 -1.96 -4.43 8.68
N LEU A 26 -0.92 -4.74 7.90
CA LEU A 26 -0.18 -6.00 7.97
C LEU A 26 0.67 -6.14 9.22
N ASP A 27 1.25 -5.06 9.73
CA ASP A 27 1.95 -5.04 11.01
C ASP A 27 0.96 -5.31 12.17
N ILE A 28 -0.23 -4.70 12.14
CA ILE A 28 -1.29 -4.97 13.14
C ILE A 28 -1.79 -6.43 13.03
N LEU A 29 -1.97 -6.92 11.80
CA LEU A 29 -2.39 -8.30 11.58
C LEU A 29 -1.32 -9.26 12.11
N SER A 30 -0.05 -9.04 11.78
CA SER A 30 1.07 -9.88 12.25
C SER A 30 1.27 -9.83 13.76
N ALA A 31 0.87 -8.74 14.43
CA ALA A 31 0.87 -8.67 15.88
C ALA A 31 -0.27 -9.49 16.52
N ASN A 32 -1.43 -9.61 15.86
CA ASN A 32 -2.62 -10.30 16.38
C ASN A 32 -2.81 -11.73 15.85
N SER A 33 -2.19 -12.06 14.73
CA SER A 33 -2.20 -13.38 14.11
C SER A 33 -0.75 -13.82 14.00
N ASN A 34 -0.44 -15.08 14.29
CA ASN A 34 0.91 -15.65 14.38
C ASN A 34 1.65 -15.72 13.02
N ILE A 35 1.34 -14.78 12.13
CA ILE A 35 1.87 -14.59 10.79
C ILE A 35 3.24 -13.94 10.92
N ASN A 36 4.22 -14.52 10.23
CA ASN A 36 5.56 -13.98 10.18
C ASN A 36 5.58 -12.56 9.57
N ILE A 37 6.17 -11.61 10.29
CA ILE A 37 6.31 -10.20 9.89
C ILE A 37 6.97 -10.04 8.51
N TRP A 38 7.86 -10.95 8.13
CA TRP A 38 8.52 -10.94 6.82
C TRP A 38 7.55 -11.26 5.68
N ILE A 39 6.63 -12.19 5.88
CA ILE A 39 5.57 -12.52 4.91
C ILE A 39 4.58 -11.36 4.81
N ALA A 40 4.23 -10.76 5.95
CA ALA A 40 3.33 -9.62 6.00
C ALA A 40 3.87 -8.45 5.15
N ARG A 41 5.16 -8.13 5.25
CA ARG A 41 5.78 -7.08 4.42
C ARG A 41 5.81 -7.38 2.92
N ILE A 42 6.05 -8.63 2.52
CA ILE A 42 6.01 -9.01 1.09
C ILE A 42 4.61 -8.77 0.51
N ILE A 43 3.57 -9.16 1.25
CA ILE A 43 2.16 -8.96 0.85
C ILE A 43 1.83 -7.47 0.77
N GLY A 44 2.31 -6.67 1.73
CA GLY A 44 2.10 -5.22 1.78
C GLY A 44 2.74 -4.46 0.64
N LEU A 45 3.78 -5.02 0.02
CA LEU A 45 4.42 -4.48 -1.18
C LEU A 45 3.77 -5.00 -2.47
N LEU A 46 3.34 -6.27 -2.52
CA LEU A 46 2.75 -6.87 -3.71
C LEU A 46 1.32 -6.37 -4.03
N LEU A 47 0.46 -6.18 -3.03
CA LEU A 47 -0.93 -5.75 -3.26
C LEU A 47 -1.03 -4.37 -3.95
N PRO A 48 -0.28 -3.34 -3.51
CA PRO A 48 -0.25 -2.05 -4.18
C PRO A 48 0.25 -2.12 -5.62
N LEU A 49 1.27 -2.96 -5.88
CA LEU A 49 1.77 -3.18 -7.24
C LEU A 49 0.71 -3.82 -8.14
N LEU A 50 -0.02 -4.81 -7.62
CA LEU A 50 -1.10 -5.47 -8.34
C LEU A 50 -2.21 -4.46 -8.70
N PHE A 51 -2.61 -3.61 -7.75
CA PHE A 51 -3.65 -2.58 -7.97
C PHE A 51 -3.21 -1.47 -8.94
N LEU A 52 -1.89 -1.28 -9.13
CA LEU A 52 -1.35 -0.32 -10.08
C LEU A 52 -1.34 -0.89 -11.52
N PHE A 53 -1.28 -2.21 -11.66
CA PHE A 53 -1.17 -2.93 -12.93
C PHE A 53 -2.51 -3.49 -13.44
N LEU A 54 -3.49 -3.69 -12.56
CA LEU A 54 -4.86 -4.13 -12.86
C LEU A 54 -5.75 -2.93 -13.20
#